data_AF-A0A9E5DRA6-F1
#
_entry.id   AF-A0A9E5DRA6-F1
#
_cell.length_a   1.000
_cell.length_b   1.000
_cell.length_c   1.000
_cell.angle_alpha   90.00
_cell.angle_beta   90.00
_cell.angle_gamma   90.00
#
_symmetry.space_group_name_H-M   'P 1'
#
loop_
_entity.id
_entity.type
_entity.pdbx_description
1 polymer ?
#
loop_
_entity_poly.entity_id
_entity_poly.type
_entity_poly.pdbx_seq_one_letter_code
_entity_poly.pdbx_strand_id
1 'polypeptide(L)'
;MIWAVALTAAFGIAALAAREAWDSMAVELLFMAPVLAGALLHLALRRLFERRAGLEQRLSALRLELSAFAHDVRGPLMTTRSYLELLNAGALGPLPVEARDIAGRAVVATVQAQTPSPTAADTVAPCPAATVLATAPVASAPTTVNITITPNINVKAASVGDPASFHVYYFVDTPAPAAGAVISTGDAKIIHSAATAQDVGPLSAGAHTVTVVLGQFNHTACDARASVTFTVTQAATPSATAAAPSAPRTGSAGLSGSSPAAALVLALCAAATLLVGGSRLATGRRA
;
A
#
# COMPACT_ATOMS: atom_id res chain seq x y z
N MET A 1 12.88 -18.82 18.65
CA MET A 1 13.97 -19.69 18.15
C MET A 1 14.98 -20.08 19.23
N ILE A 2 15.43 -19.16 20.09
CA ILE A 2 16.47 -19.41 21.11
C ILE A 2 16.10 -20.57 22.07
N TRP A 3 14.84 -20.64 22.51
CA TRP A 3 14.37 -21.68 23.44
C TRP A 3 14.38 -23.10 22.86
N ALA A 4 14.16 -23.28 21.55
CA ALA A 4 14.16 -24.60 20.92
C ALA A 4 15.59 -25.17 20.81
N VAL A 5 16.57 -24.31 20.53
CA VAL A 5 17.99 -24.70 20.49
C VAL A 5 18.47 -25.08 21.90
N ALA A 6 18.08 -24.30 22.92
CA ALA A 6 18.43 -24.57 24.31
C ALA A 6 17.86 -25.91 24.82
N LEU A 7 16.61 -26.23 24.50
CA LEU A 7 15.98 -27.51 24.86
C LEU A 7 16.65 -28.71 24.18
N THR A 8 17.03 -28.57 22.91
CA THR A 8 17.71 -29.64 22.17
C THR A 8 19.11 -29.90 22.72
N ALA A 9 19.85 -28.84 23.06
CA ALA A 9 21.15 -28.94 23.70
C ALA A 9 21.06 -29.56 25.11
N ALA A 10 20.08 -29.16 25.92
CA ALA A 10 19.87 -29.71 27.27
C ALA A 10 19.57 -31.22 27.24
N PHE A 11 18.74 -31.68 26.30
CA PHE A 11 18.49 -33.12 26.11
C PHE A 11 19.74 -33.88 25.66
N GLY A 12 20.57 -33.29 24.78
CA GLY A 12 21.84 -33.90 24.37
C GLY A 12 22.83 -34.06 25.52
N ILE A 13 22.93 -33.06 26.41
CA ILE A 13 23.82 -33.10 27.58
C ILE A 13 23.33 -34.14 28.60
N ALA A 14 22.02 -34.19 28.88
CA ALA A 14 21.44 -35.18 29.78
C ALA A 14 21.62 -36.62 29.26
N ALA A 15 21.54 -36.82 27.94
CA ALA A 15 21.79 -38.12 27.30
C ALA A 15 23.26 -38.55 27.40
N LEU A 16 24.20 -37.62 27.21
CA LEU A 16 25.64 -37.88 27.36
C LEU A 16 26.00 -38.31 28.79
N ALA A 17 25.39 -37.69 29.80
CA ALA A 17 25.62 -38.03 31.21
C ALA A 17 25.07 -39.42 31.60
N ALA A 18 24.09 -39.96 30.86
CA ALA A 18 23.50 -41.27 31.13
C ALA A 18 24.24 -42.45 30.47
N ARG A 19 25.26 -42.17 29.64
CA ARG A 19 25.96 -43.17 28.80
C ARG A 19 26.85 -44.15 29.56
N GLU A 20 27.29 -43.83 30.79
CA GLU A 20 28.26 -44.65 31.53
C GLU A 20 27.71 -45.95 32.13
N ALA A 21 26.40 -46.21 32.04
CA ALA A 21 25.78 -47.31 32.79
C ALA A 21 25.29 -48.51 31.95
N TRP A 22 25.30 -48.47 30.61
CA TRP A 22 24.61 -49.49 29.79
C TRP A 22 25.36 -49.87 28.50
N ASP A 23 25.89 -51.09 28.45
CA ASP A 23 26.83 -51.58 27.42
C ASP A 23 26.11 -52.23 26.21
N SER A 24 25.22 -51.51 25.52
CA SER A 24 24.41 -52.10 24.43
C SER A 24 24.08 -51.11 23.30
N MET A 25 24.32 -51.51 22.05
CA MET A 25 23.98 -50.73 20.83
C MET A 25 22.52 -50.24 20.76
N ALA A 26 21.60 -50.89 21.48
CA ALA A 26 20.21 -50.45 21.60
C ALA A 26 20.06 -49.08 22.28
N VAL A 27 20.98 -48.73 23.18
CA VAL A 27 20.96 -47.47 23.93
C VAL A 27 21.39 -46.31 23.03
N GLU A 28 22.39 -46.50 22.17
CA GLU A 28 22.81 -45.45 21.22
C GLU A 28 21.72 -45.12 20.19
N LEU A 29 20.99 -46.12 19.68
CA LEU A 29 19.85 -45.90 18.79
C LEU A 29 18.71 -45.15 19.47
N LEU A 30 18.44 -45.45 20.74
CA LEU A 30 17.41 -44.78 21.53
C LEU A 30 17.75 -43.29 21.74
N PHE A 31 19.03 -42.96 21.93
CA PHE A 31 19.48 -41.56 22.11
C PHE A 31 19.55 -40.75 20.81
N MET A 32 19.83 -41.38 19.67
CA MET A 32 19.90 -40.66 18.37
C MET A 32 18.52 -40.37 17.77
N ALA A 33 17.51 -41.19 18.08
CA ALA A 33 16.14 -41.02 17.60
C ALA A 33 15.55 -39.62 17.87
N PRO A 34 15.59 -39.03 19.08
CA PRO A 34 15.04 -37.70 19.33
C PRO A 34 15.83 -36.58 18.62
N VAL A 35 17.15 -36.73 18.46
CA VAL A 35 17.98 -35.76 17.73
C VAL A 35 17.60 -35.73 16.25
N LEU A 36 17.46 -36.91 15.63
CA LEU A 36 17.01 -37.03 14.24
C LEU A 36 15.57 -36.51 14.07
N ALA A 37 14.67 -36.85 14.99
CA ALA A 37 13.29 -36.34 14.96
C ALA A 37 13.25 -34.80 15.09
N GLY A 38 14.06 -34.22 15.97
CA GLY A 38 14.20 -32.78 16.13
C GLY A 38 14.74 -32.10 14.87
N ALA A 39 15.76 -32.68 14.23
CA ALA A 39 16.33 -32.16 12.98
C ALA A 39 15.32 -32.21 11.83
N LEU A 40 14.58 -33.31 11.68
CA LEU A 40 13.54 -33.46 10.67
C LEU A 40 12.38 -32.48 10.89
N LEU A 41 11.95 -32.31 12.14
CA LEU A 41 10.91 -31.34 12.51
C LEU A 41 11.37 -29.90 12.19
N HIS A 42 12.61 -29.56 12.52
CA HIS A 42 13.17 -28.24 12.21
C HIS A 42 13.19 -27.98 10.70
N LEU A 43 13.63 -28.95 9.89
CA LEU A 43 13.65 -28.84 8.44
C LEU A 43 12.23 -28.70 7.85
N ALA A 44 11.26 -29.45 8.38
CA ALA A 44 9.86 -29.38 7.97
C ALA A 44 9.25 -28.01 8.29
N LEU A 45 9.47 -27.48 9.50
CA LEU A 45 9.01 -26.15 9.90
C LEU A 45 9.62 -25.07 9.02
N ARG A 46 10.94 -25.13 8.77
CA ARG A 46 11.63 -24.19 7.88
C ARG A 46 11.01 -24.18 6.47
N ARG A 47 10.79 -25.35 5.88
CA ARG A 47 10.11 -25.47 4.57
C ARG A 47 8.69 -24.90 4.58
N LEU A 48 7.96 -25.08 5.68
CA LEU A 48 6.61 -24.52 5.82
C LEU A 48 6.63 -22.99 5.91
N PHE A 49 7.57 -22.41 6.66
CA PHE A 49 7.76 -20.96 6.71
C PHE A 49 8.17 -20.38 5.35
N GLU A 50 9.11 -21.01 4.65
CA GLU A 50 9.52 -20.59 3.30
C GLU A 50 8.36 -20.65 2.30
N ARG A 51 7.53 -21.71 2.35
CA ARG A 51 6.31 -21.81 1.52
C ARG A 51 5.31 -20.71 1.84
N ARG A 52 5.08 -20.41 3.13
CA ARG A 52 4.17 -19.35 3.54
C ARG A 52 4.64 -17.99 3.04
N ALA A 53 5.91 -17.65 3.21
CA ALA A 53 6.48 -16.41 2.72
C ALA A 53 6.34 -16.28 1.19
N GLY A 54 6.58 -17.37 0.45
CA GLY A 54 6.39 -17.40 -1.01
C GLY A 54 4.93 -17.22 -1.44
N LEU A 55 3.96 -17.76 -0.69
CA LEU A 55 2.53 -17.56 -0.95
C LEU A 55 2.11 -16.11 -0.68
N GLU A 56 2.56 -15.50 0.41
CA GLU A 56 2.27 -14.11 0.73
C GLU A 56 2.80 -13.17 -0.37
N GLN A 57 4.01 -13.41 -0.88
CA GLN A 57 4.58 -12.65 -1.99
C GLN A 57 3.81 -12.85 -3.31
N ARG A 58 3.32 -14.06 -3.59
CA ARG A 58 2.47 -14.30 -4.79
C ARG A 58 1.12 -13.62 -4.68
N LEU A 59 0.50 -13.63 -3.49
CA LEU A 59 -0.76 -12.93 -3.25
C LEU A 59 -0.61 -11.42 -3.40
N SER A 60 0.48 -10.83 -2.92
CA SER A 60 0.73 -9.39 -3.11
C SER A 60 0.97 -9.04 -4.58
N ALA A 61 1.72 -9.86 -5.32
CA ALA A 61 1.90 -9.69 -6.75
C ALA A 61 0.56 -9.77 -7.52
N LEU A 62 -0.27 -10.78 -7.25
CA LEU A 62 -1.59 -10.91 -7.87
C LEU A 62 -2.52 -9.74 -7.54
N ARG A 63 -2.46 -9.20 -6.32
CA ARG A 63 -3.23 -8.01 -5.94
C ARG A 63 -2.79 -6.77 -6.73
N LEU A 64 -1.50 -6.61 -6.97
CA LEU A 64 -0.95 -5.52 -7.81
C LEU A 64 -1.35 -5.69 -9.28
N GLU A 65 -1.32 -6.91 -9.81
CA GLU A 65 -1.78 -7.18 -11.18
C GLU A 65 -3.28 -6.91 -11.33
N LEU A 66 -4.10 -7.35 -10.37
CA LEU A 66 -5.54 -7.08 -10.37
C LEU A 66 -5.85 -5.58 -10.23
N SER A 67 -5.10 -4.84 -9.42
CA SER A 67 -5.31 -3.39 -9.28
C SER A 67 -4.90 -2.63 -10.54
N ALA A 68 -3.82 -3.03 -11.20
CA ALA A 68 -3.41 -2.49 -12.50
C ALA A 68 -4.47 -2.79 -13.58
N PHE A 69 -4.94 -4.03 -13.66
CA PHE A 69 -6.00 -4.41 -14.57
C PHE A 69 -7.29 -3.62 -14.33
N ALA A 70 -7.69 -3.45 -13.07
CA ALA A 70 -8.87 -2.65 -12.71
C ALA A 70 -8.70 -1.18 -13.13
N HIS A 71 -7.50 -0.61 -12.98
CA HIS A 71 -7.19 0.74 -13.43
C HIS A 71 -7.30 0.88 -14.95
N ASP A 72 -6.75 -0.08 -15.70
CA ASP A 72 -6.79 -0.08 -17.16
C ASP A 72 -8.20 -0.24 -17.72
N VAL A 73 -9.05 -1.03 -17.04
CA VAL A 73 -10.46 -1.23 -17.44
C VAL A 73 -11.34 -0.03 -17.07
N ARG A 74 -10.95 0.77 -16.07
CA ARG A 74 -11.74 1.92 -15.61
C ARG A 74 -11.95 2.97 -16.72
N GLY A 75 -10.92 3.27 -17.51
CA GLY A 75 -11.00 4.24 -18.60
C GLY A 75 -12.04 3.86 -19.67
N PRO A 76 -11.91 2.69 -20.32
CA PRO A 76 -12.88 2.17 -21.28
C PRO A 76 -14.31 2.11 -20.74
N LEU A 77 -14.50 1.71 -19.47
CA LEU A 77 -15.84 1.66 -18.88
C LEU A 77 -16.45 3.05 -18.66
N MET A 78 -15.66 4.04 -18.23
CA MET A 78 -16.13 5.43 -18.12
C MET A 78 -16.54 5.99 -19.48
N THR A 79 -15.77 5.70 -20.52
CA THR A 79 -16.10 6.08 -21.90
C THR A 79 -17.40 5.43 -22.36
N THR A 80 -17.57 4.12 -22.12
CA THR A 80 -18.80 3.39 -22.47
C THR A 80 -20.02 3.97 -21.76
N ARG A 81 -19.88 4.29 -20.48
CA ARG A 81 -20.92 4.97 -19.71
C ARG A 81 -21.30 6.32 -20.32
N SER A 82 -20.32 7.15 -20.68
CA SER A 82 -20.58 8.45 -21.32
C SER A 82 -21.35 8.32 -22.64
N TYR A 83 -21.00 7.33 -23.47
CA TYR A 83 -21.75 7.05 -24.71
C TYR A 83 -23.19 6.60 -24.43
N LEU A 84 -23.41 5.76 -23.42
CA LEU A 84 -24.75 5.32 -23.03
C LEU A 84 -25.60 6.48 -22.49
N GLU A 85 -25.00 7.40 -21.73
CA GLU A 85 -25.67 8.62 -21.26
C GLU A 85 -26.05 9.54 -22.43
N LEU A 86 -25.17 9.71 -23.43
CA LEU A 86 -25.47 10.46 -24.65
C LEU A 86 -26.57 9.82 -25.50
N LEU A 87 -26.57 8.48 -25.62
CA LEU A 87 -27.64 7.73 -26.29
C LEU A 87 -28.99 7.96 -25.59
N ASN A 88 -29.00 7.89 -24.25
CA ASN A 88 -30.21 8.07 -23.46
C ASN A 88 -30.74 9.52 -23.52
N ALA A 89 -29.85 10.51 -23.61
CA ALA A 89 -30.20 11.91 -23.79
C ALA A 89 -30.75 12.24 -25.20
N GLY A 90 -30.77 11.27 -26.12
CA GLY A 90 -31.20 11.48 -27.51
C GLY A 90 -30.22 12.32 -28.34
N ALA A 91 -29.00 12.54 -27.85
CA ALA A 91 -27.98 13.35 -28.52
C ALA A 91 -27.54 12.76 -29.88
N LEU A 92 -27.78 11.46 -30.08
CA LEU A 92 -27.46 10.71 -31.30
C LEU A 92 -28.69 10.47 -32.20
N GLY A 93 -29.81 11.15 -31.93
CA GLY A 93 -31.05 11.03 -32.70
C GLY A 93 -32.08 10.07 -32.11
N PRO A 94 -33.25 9.91 -32.76
CA PRO A 94 -34.33 9.08 -32.26
C PRO A 94 -33.96 7.60 -32.33
N LEU A 95 -33.85 6.97 -31.16
CA LEU A 95 -33.69 5.52 -31.04
C LEU A 95 -35.05 4.82 -30.92
N PRO A 96 -35.20 3.63 -31.53
CA PRO A 96 -36.36 2.77 -31.28
C PRO A 96 -36.44 2.38 -29.79
N VAL A 97 -37.64 2.11 -29.31
CA VAL A 97 -37.91 1.92 -27.87
C VAL A 97 -37.13 0.72 -27.31
N GLU A 98 -36.95 -0.32 -28.12
CA GLU A 98 -36.19 -1.53 -27.79
C GLU A 98 -34.70 -1.22 -27.54
N ALA A 99 -34.11 -0.31 -28.33
CA ALA A 99 -32.72 0.07 -28.18
C ALA A 99 -32.48 0.88 -26.90
N ARG A 100 -33.44 1.73 -26.50
CA ARG A 100 -33.36 2.50 -25.24
C ARG A 100 -33.43 1.59 -24.02
N ASP A 101 -34.31 0.59 -24.04
CA ASP A 101 -34.45 -0.38 -22.95
C ASP A 101 -33.18 -1.23 -22.77
N ILE A 102 -32.57 -1.68 -23.88
CA ILE A 102 -31.27 -2.39 -23.84
C ILE A 102 -30.17 -1.48 -23.30
N ALA A 103 -30.09 -0.23 -23.75
CA ALA A 103 -29.10 0.74 -23.26
C ALA A 103 -29.25 1.00 -21.76
N GLY A 104 -30.48 1.16 -21.26
CA GLY A 104 -30.78 1.33 -19.83
C GLY A 104 -30.28 0.15 -18.99
N ARG A 105 -30.54 -1.09 -19.42
CA ARG A 105 -30.02 -2.29 -18.73
C ARG A 105 -28.49 -2.37 -18.77
N ALA A 106 -27.87 -2.01 -19.89
CA ALA A 106 -26.41 -1.99 -20.02
C ALA A 106 -25.77 -0.97 -19.07
N VAL A 107 -26.39 0.20 -18.86
CA VAL A 107 -25.94 1.17 -17.85
C VAL A 107 -26.00 0.57 -16.45
N VAL A 108 -27.13 -0.04 -16.07
CA VAL A 108 -27.28 -0.65 -14.74
C VAL A 108 -26.26 -1.76 -14.50
N ALA A 109 -26.05 -2.65 -15.47
CA ALA A 109 -25.05 -3.71 -15.39
C ALA A 109 -23.63 -3.14 -15.28
N THR A 110 -23.32 -2.07 -16.02
CA THR A 110 -22.02 -1.39 -15.94
C THR A 110 -21.80 -0.76 -14.57
N VAL A 111 -22.81 -0.09 -14.02
CA VAL A 111 -22.75 0.49 -12.67
C VAL A 111 -22.56 -0.60 -11.62
N GLN A 112 -23.30 -1.71 -11.71
CA GLN A 112 -23.14 -2.85 -10.80
C GLN A 112 -21.75 -3.48 -10.90
N ALA A 113 -21.19 -3.64 -12.10
CA ALA A 113 -19.84 -4.15 -12.30
C ALA A 113 -18.74 -3.18 -11.81
N GLN A 114 -19.00 -1.87 -11.83
CA GLN A 114 -18.12 -0.85 -11.28
C GLN A 114 -18.25 -0.68 -9.77
N THR A 115 -19.36 -1.15 -9.18
CA THR A 115 -19.52 -1.12 -7.74
C THR A 115 -18.58 -2.20 -7.21
N PRO A 116 -17.51 -1.86 -6.49
CA PRO A 116 -16.65 -2.89 -5.92
C PRO A 116 -17.55 -3.81 -5.10
N SER A 117 -17.64 -5.08 -5.52
CA SER A 117 -18.32 -6.10 -4.72
C SER A 117 -17.73 -5.98 -3.33
N PRO A 118 -18.55 -5.85 -2.26
CA PRO A 118 -18.02 -5.69 -0.92
C PRO A 118 -17.23 -6.96 -0.59
N THR A 119 -15.91 -6.91 -0.84
CA THR A 119 -14.97 -7.88 -0.33
C THR A 119 -15.27 -7.97 1.14
N ALA A 120 -15.63 -9.17 1.62
CA ALA A 120 -16.08 -9.46 2.98
C ALA A 120 -15.52 -8.41 3.92
N ALA A 121 -16.37 -7.47 4.36
CA ALA A 121 -15.96 -6.20 4.92
C ALA A 121 -14.74 -6.41 5.81
N ASP A 122 -13.57 -5.96 5.38
CA ASP A 122 -12.34 -6.14 6.15
C ASP A 122 -12.66 -5.55 7.51
N THR A 123 -12.79 -6.43 8.51
CA THR A 123 -13.16 -6.04 9.87
C THR A 123 -12.01 -5.16 10.35
N VAL A 124 -12.22 -3.85 10.26
CA VAL A 124 -11.17 -2.89 10.57
C VAL A 124 -10.83 -3.05 12.03
N ALA A 125 -9.54 -3.19 12.33
CA ALA A 125 -9.09 -3.33 13.70
C ALA A 125 -9.57 -2.12 14.53
N PRO A 126 -10.11 -2.33 15.75
CA PRO A 126 -10.51 -1.21 16.60
C PRO A 126 -9.29 -0.35 16.94
N CYS A 127 -9.52 0.94 17.18
CA CYS A 127 -8.45 1.84 17.60
C CYS A 127 -7.83 1.35 18.92
N PRO A 128 -6.49 1.25 19.00
CA PRO A 128 -5.83 0.84 20.21
C PRO A 128 -5.88 1.96 21.23
N ALA A 129 -5.92 1.61 22.52
CA ALA A 129 -5.61 2.53 23.59
C ALA A 129 -4.10 2.84 23.57
N ALA A 130 -3.72 3.85 22.80
CA ALA A 130 -2.34 4.25 22.59
C ALA A 130 -2.12 5.70 22.96
N THR A 131 -0.95 5.98 23.55
CA THR A 131 -0.48 7.35 23.77
C THR A 131 0.50 7.71 22.67
N VAL A 132 0.31 8.89 22.06
CA VAL A 132 1.26 9.48 21.12
C VAL A 132 1.94 10.65 21.84
N LEU A 133 3.26 10.69 21.80
CA LEU A 133 4.05 11.85 22.20
C LEU A 133 4.72 12.42 20.95
N ALA A 134 4.73 13.74 20.77
CA ALA A 134 5.35 14.41 19.63
C ALA A 134 6.38 15.45 20.11
N THR A 135 7.53 15.52 19.43
CA THR A 135 8.58 16.52 19.66
C THR A 135 9.11 17.08 18.34
N ALA A 136 9.50 18.35 18.34
CA ALA A 136 10.12 19.03 17.20
C ALA A 136 11.39 19.76 17.70
N PRO A 137 12.58 19.16 17.54
CA PRO A 137 13.78 19.62 18.25
C PRO A 137 14.38 20.90 17.69
N VAL A 138 14.09 21.29 16.44
CA VAL A 138 14.74 22.44 15.80
C VAL A 138 13.74 23.29 15.00
N ALA A 139 13.78 24.59 15.28
CA ALA A 139 13.04 25.68 14.63
C ALA A 139 13.57 26.06 13.23
N SER A 140 14.37 25.22 12.59
CA SER A 140 14.95 25.47 11.26
C SER A 140 14.34 24.53 10.22
N ALA A 141 14.05 25.03 9.03
CA ALA A 141 13.62 24.20 7.91
C ALA A 141 14.79 23.37 7.35
N PRO A 142 14.61 22.08 6.99
CA PRO A 142 13.38 21.30 7.18
C PRO A 142 13.14 20.90 8.64
N THR A 143 11.88 20.96 9.09
CA THR A 143 11.51 20.59 10.46
C THR A 143 11.08 19.13 10.52
N THR A 144 11.75 18.33 11.34
CA THR A 144 11.37 16.94 11.60
C THR A 144 10.55 16.82 12.88
N VAL A 145 9.35 16.25 12.79
CA VAL A 145 8.52 15.87 13.93
C VAL A 145 8.80 14.41 14.28
N ASN A 146 9.29 14.18 15.49
CA ASN A 146 9.51 12.85 16.04
C ASN A 146 8.34 12.46 16.93
N ILE A 147 7.89 11.22 16.82
CA ILE A 147 6.84 10.68 17.67
C ILE A 147 7.25 9.39 18.36
N THR A 148 6.64 9.15 19.51
CA THR A 148 6.69 7.86 20.21
C THR A 148 5.27 7.40 20.46
N ILE A 149 4.99 6.14 20.12
CA ILE A 149 3.68 5.51 20.30
C ILE A 149 3.84 4.42 21.37
N THR A 150 3.00 4.45 22.40
CA THR A 150 3.02 3.46 23.50
C THR A 150 1.62 2.89 23.75
N PRO A 151 1.44 1.55 23.77
CA PRO A 151 2.44 0.52 23.48
C PRO A 151 2.92 0.56 22.02
N ASN A 152 4.00 -0.15 21.70
CA ASN A 152 4.47 -0.25 20.31
C ASN A 152 3.38 -0.91 19.45
N ILE A 153 2.98 -0.23 18.37
CA ILE A 153 1.90 -0.66 17.48
C ILE A 153 2.47 -0.90 16.08
N ASN A 154 1.86 -1.82 15.34
CA ASN A 154 2.21 -2.09 13.96
C ASN A 154 1.82 -0.91 13.04
N VAL A 155 2.75 0.01 12.86
CA VAL A 155 2.61 1.15 11.94
C VAL A 155 3.17 0.78 10.57
N LYS A 156 2.36 0.90 9.51
CA LYS A 156 2.75 0.64 8.12
C LYS A 156 2.29 1.78 7.22
N ALA A 157 2.67 1.79 5.96
CA ALA A 157 2.10 2.72 5.00
C ALA A 157 0.68 2.25 4.64
N ALA A 158 -0.29 3.16 4.54
CA ALA A 158 -1.67 2.83 4.18
C ALA A 158 -1.76 2.06 2.84
N SER A 159 -0.84 2.34 1.91
CA SER A 159 -0.73 1.66 0.61
C SER A 159 -0.44 0.16 0.70
N VAL A 160 -0.01 -0.35 1.86
CA VAL A 160 0.27 -1.79 2.05
C VAL A 160 -1.01 -2.63 2.11
N GLY A 161 -2.18 -2.04 2.38
CA GLY A 161 -3.42 -2.81 2.34
C GLY A 161 -3.65 -3.74 3.53
N ASP A 162 -2.97 -3.51 4.66
CA ASP A 162 -3.05 -4.39 5.83
C ASP A 162 -4.12 -3.88 6.81
N PRO A 163 -5.29 -4.54 6.92
CA PRO A 163 -6.41 -4.08 7.74
C PRO A 163 -6.13 -4.13 9.26
N ALA A 164 -5.08 -4.85 9.68
CA ALA A 164 -4.62 -4.91 11.07
C ALA A 164 -3.50 -3.90 11.36
N SER A 165 -3.08 -3.12 10.36
CA SER A 165 -2.08 -2.07 10.53
C SER A 165 -2.69 -0.70 10.77
N PHE A 166 -1.90 0.15 11.40
CA PHE A 166 -2.21 1.56 11.58
C PHE A 166 -1.20 2.39 10.82
N HIS A 167 -1.50 3.67 10.67
CA HIS A 167 -0.58 4.64 10.09
C HIS A 167 -0.76 6.00 10.74
N VAL A 168 0.18 6.89 10.47
CA VAL A 168 0.31 8.16 11.16
C VAL A 168 -0.01 9.29 10.19
N TYR A 169 -0.79 10.24 10.68
CA TYR A 169 -1.17 11.43 9.96
C TYR A 169 -0.61 12.66 10.64
N TYR A 170 0.05 13.50 9.87
CA TYR A 170 0.57 14.78 10.34
C TYR A 170 -0.26 15.89 9.69
N PHE A 171 -1.07 16.57 10.50
CA PHE A 171 -1.89 17.72 10.09
C PHE A 171 -1.11 19.00 10.38
N VAL A 172 -0.68 19.69 9.34
CA VAL A 172 0.13 20.91 9.43
C VAL A 172 -0.78 22.13 9.32
N ASP A 173 -0.91 22.90 10.41
CA ASP A 173 -1.76 24.11 10.48
C ASP A 173 -3.18 23.92 9.96
N THR A 174 -3.72 22.73 10.20
CA THR A 174 -5.09 22.36 9.84
C THR A 174 -5.66 21.48 10.97
N PRO A 175 -6.94 21.64 11.33
CA PRO A 175 -7.53 20.84 12.39
C PRO A 175 -7.60 19.36 11.98
N ALA A 176 -7.18 18.48 12.88
CA ALA A 176 -7.41 17.06 12.73
C ALA A 176 -8.90 16.71 12.94
N PRO A 177 -9.45 15.74 12.20
CA PRO A 177 -10.82 15.28 12.42
C PRO A 177 -10.98 14.61 13.79
N ALA A 178 -12.22 14.53 14.24
CA ALA A 178 -12.59 13.77 15.44
C ALA A 178 -12.31 12.27 15.23
N ALA A 179 -12.15 11.52 16.32
CA ALA A 179 -12.02 10.07 16.21
C ALA A 179 -13.27 9.44 15.58
N GLY A 180 -13.06 8.38 14.79
CA GLY A 180 -14.11 7.75 13.99
C GLY A 180 -14.45 8.47 12.69
N ALA A 181 -13.99 9.71 12.47
CA ALA A 181 -14.18 10.40 11.20
C ALA A 181 -13.10 10.03 10.17
N VAL A 182 -13.48 10.08 8.89
CA VAL A 182 -12.59 9.82 7.76
C VAL A 182 -11.60 10.97 7.60
N ILE A 183 -10.34 10.63 7.37
CA ILE A 183 -9.24 11.55 7.09
C ILE A 183 -9.14 11.73 5.57
N SER A 184 -9.14 12.98 5.11
CA SER A 184 -9.09 13.31 3.70
C SER A 184 -7.77 12.86 3.03
N THR A 185 -7.89 12.22 1.88
CA THR A 185 -6.77 11.95 0.96
C THR A 185 -6.73 13.03 -0.10
N GLY A 186 -5.63 13.78 -0.18
CA GLY A 186 -5.42 14.81 -1.21
C GLY A 186 -5.27 16.24 -0.69
N ASP A 187 -5.46 16.47 0.61
CA ASP A 187 -5.06 17.75 1.22
C ASP A 187 -3.55 17.76 1.42
N ALA A 188 -2.87 18.74 0.81
CA ALA A 188 -1.42 18.91 0.90
C ALA A 188 -0.94 19.23 2.33
N LYS A 189 -1.83 19.67 3.22
CA LYS A 189 -1.53 19.90 4.64
C LYS A 189 -1.63 18.64 5.51
N ILE A 190 -1.97 17.49 4.92
CA ILE A 190 -2.07 16.21 5.60
C ILE A 190 -1.02 15.28 5.02
N ILE A 191 0.00 14.94 5.81
CA ILE A 191 1.03 13.98 5.42
C ILE A 191 0.61 12.60 5.92
N HIS A 192 0.51 11.65 4.98
CA HIS A 192 0.18 10.24 5.24
C HIS A 192 1.50 9.46 5.34
N SER A 193 1.84 8.97 6.53
CA SER A 193 3.15 8.35 6.76
C SER A 193 3.09 7.11 7.64
N ALA A 194 4.10 6.26 7.49
CA ALA A 194 4.39 5.17 8.40
C ALA A 194 5.55 5.50 9.35
N ALA A 195 6.27 6.58 9.09
CA ALA A 195 7.47 6.94 9.81
C ALA A 195 7.10 7.58 11.15
N THR A 196 7.87 7.28 12.19
CA THR A 196 7.79 7.98 13.48
C THR A 196 8.70 9.21 13.54
N ALA A 197 9.49 9.44 12.50
CA ALA A 197 10.23 10.66 12.26
C ALA A 197 9.82 11.20 10.89
N GLN A 198 9.13 12.34 10.87
CA GLN A 198 8.52 12.89 9.66
C GLN A 198 9.04 14.31 9.42
N ASP A 199 9.67 14.51 8.27
CA ASP A 199 9.91 15.83 7.73
C ASP A 199 8.58 16.42 7.24
N VAL A 200 8.19 17.59 7.76
CA VAL A 200 6.96 18.27 7.35
C VAL A 200 7.15 19.19 6.14
N GLY A 201 8.35 19.17 5.55
CA GLY A 201 8.69 19.93 4.36
C GLY A 201 9.04 21.40 4.65
N PRO A 202 9.21 22.22 3.60
CA PRO A 202 9.48 23.63 3.75
C PRO A 202 8.22 24.37 4.25
N LEU A 203 8.33 24.96 5.42
CA LEU A 203 7.31 25.83 6.00
C LEU A 203 7.76 27.30 5.92
N SER A 204 6.79 28.21 5.87
CA SER A 204 7.06 29.65 5.93
C SER A 204 7.68 30.06 7.27
N ALA A 205 8.24 31.27 7.34
CA ALA A 205 8.59 31.84 8.64
C ALA A 205 7.33 32.01 9.51
N GLY A 206 7.39 31.64 10.79
CA GLY A 206 6.28 31.84 11.72
C GLY A 206 6.01 30.66 12.65
N ALA A 207 4.95 30.80 13.45
CA ALA A 207 4.50 29.71 14.33
C ALA A 207 3.69 28.69 13.53
N HIS A 208 3.99 27.41 13.74
CA HIS A 208 3.35 26.28 13.11
C HIS A 208 2.91 25.27 14.18
N THR A 209 1.77 24.63 13.96
CA THR A 209 1.27 23.53 14.79
C THR A 209 1.10 22.29 13.94
N VAL A 210 1.73 21.20 14.37
CA VAL A 210 1.55 19.88 13.77
C VAL A 210 0.77 19.01 14.75
N THR A 211 -0.41 18.56 14.32
CA THR A 211 -1.18 17.56 15.06
C THR A 211 -0.95 16.20 14.43
N VAL A 212 -0.51 15.25 15.25
CA VAL A 212 -0.27 13.87 14.85
C VAL A 212 -1.44 13.01 15.31
N VAL A 213 -2.00 12.21 14.42
CA VAL A 213 -3.11 11.30 14.71
C VAL A 213 -2.76 9.91 14.20
N LEU A 214 -2.99 8.90 15.04
CA LEU A 214 -3.00 7.51 14.59
C LEU A 214 -4.30 7.26 13.82
N GLY A 215 -4.24 6.62 12.66
CA GLY A 215 -5.43 6.20 11.93
C GLY A 215 -5.39 4.73 11.53
N GLN A 216 -6.59 4.20 11.29
CA GLN A 216 -6.81 2.84 10.79
C GLN A 216 -6.58 2.76 9.29
N PHE A 217 -6.39 1.54 8.78
CA PHE A 217 -6.20 1.25 7.34
C PHE A 217 -7.18 1.99 6.41
N ASN A 218 -8.45 2.10 6.77
CA ASN A 218 -9.49 2.77 5.99
C ASN A 218 -9.50 4.31 6.14
N HIS A 219 -8.41 4.89 6.63
CA HIS A 219 -8.25 6.32 6.90
C HIS A 219 -9.21 6.88 7.95
N THR A 220 -9.65 6.05 8.91
CA THR A 220 -10.44 6.52 10.05
C THR A 220 -9.52 6.98 11.19
N ALA A 221 -9.75 8.18 11.71
CA ALA A 221 -8.97 8.73 12.81
C ALA A 221 -9.22 7.97 14.13
N CYS A 222 -8.15 7.69 14.88
CA CYS A 222 -8.24 7.20 16.26
C CYS A 222 -8.22 8.34 17.29
N ASP A 223 -8.53 8.00 18.54
CA ASP A 223 -8.40 8.93 19.66
C ASP A 223 -6.95 9.27 19.97
N ALA A 224 -6.03 8.32 19.75
CA ALA A 224 -4.60 8.48 19.97
C ALA A 224 -4.00 9.61 19.10
N ARG A 225 -3.70 10.74 19.73
CA ARG A 225 -3.18 11.95 19.08
C ARG A 225 -2.21 12.75 19.96
N ALA A 226 -1.40 13.58 19.32
CA ALA A 226 -0.50 14.54 19.97
C ALA A 226 -0.43 15.82 19.14
N SER A 227 -0.09 16.95 19.75
CA SER A 227 0.21 18.17 19.02
C SER A 227 1.55 18.73 19.47
N VAL A 228 2.29 19.30 18.52
CA VAL A 228 3.52 20.04 18.77
C VAL A 228 3.44 21.38 18.07
N THR A 229 3.85 22.43 18.76
CA THR A 229 3.96 23.78 18.21
C THR A 229 5.43 24.18 18.21
N PHE A 230 5.89 24.74 17.10
CA PHE A 230 7.23 25.27 16.94
C PHE A 230 7.19 26.54 16.08
N THR A 231 8.24 27.35 16.17
CA THR A 231 8.39 28.54 15.33
C THR A 231 9.48 28.27 14.32
N VAL A 232 9.19 28.41 13.03
CA VAL A 232 10.21 28.37 11.99
C VAL A 232 10.84 29.75 11.89
N THR A 233 12.11 29.85 12.24
CA THR A 233 12.90 31.02 11.88
C THR A 233 13.32 30.83 10.44
N GLN A 234 12.93 31.75 9.56
CA GLN A 234 13.43 31.70 8.19
C GLN A 234 14.94 31.83 8.27
N ALA A 235 15.65 30.78 7.88
CA ALA A 235 17.08 30.91 7.61
C ALA A 235 17.18 32.09 6.65
N ALA A 236 17.93 33.13 7.04
CA ALA A 236 18.14 34.30 6.20
C ALA A 236 18.53 33.76 4.83
N THR A 237 17.60 33.84 3.88
CA THR A 237 17.90 33.44 2.51
C THR A 237 19.03 34.36 2.15
N PRO A 238 20.25 33.87 1.83
CA PRO A 238 21.32 34.75 1.41
C PRO A 238 20.72 35.57 0.29
N SER A 239 20.49 36.86 0.57
CA SER A 239 19.83 37.77 -0.36
C SER A 239 20.64 37.61 -1.63
N ALA A 240 20.04 37.00 -2.65
CA ALA A 240 20.76 36.72 -3.88
C ALA A 240 21.32 38.06 -4.32
N THR A 241 22.64 38.25 -4.21
CA THR A 241 23.32 39.41 -4.76
C THR A 241 22.83 39.48 -6.18
N ALA A 242 22.06 40.52 -6.51
CA ALA A 242 21.35 40.64 -7.77
C ALA A 242 22.33 40.29 -8.88
N ALA A 243 22.17 39.10 -9.47
CA ALA A 243 22.96 38.74 -10.62
C ALA A 243 22.64 39.80 -11.67
N ALA A 244 23.68 40.47 -12.18
CA ALA A 244 23.53 41.50 -13.20
C ALA A 244 22.60 40.97 -14.30
N PRO A 245 21.65 41.79 -14.80
CA PRO A 245 20.69 41.36 -15.81
C PRO A 245 21.45 40.76 -16.99
N SER A 246 21.32 39.45 -17.17
CA SER A 246 21.85 38.79 -18.36
C SER A 246 21.02 39.28 -19.53
N ALA A 247 21.68 39.78 -20.58
CA ALA A 247 21.03 40.28 -21.78
C ALA A 247 20.00 39.26 -22.35
N PRO A 248 18.92 39.73 -23.00
CA PRO A 248 17.89 38.85 -23.55
C PRO A 248 18.52 37.85 -24.52
N ARG A 249 18.37 36.55 -24.24
CA ARG A 249 18.67 35.51 -25.24
C ARG A 249 17.57 35.55 -26.30
N THR A 250 17.87 36.17 -27.44
CA THR A 250 17.17 35.91 -28.70
C THR A 250 17.72 34.59 -29.27
N GLY A 251 16.87 33.57 -29.39
CA GLY A 251 17.32 32.30 -29.96
C GLY A 251 16.29 31.17 -29.94
N SER A 252 15.60 31.03 -31.08
CA SER A 252 15.17 29.77 -31.69
C SER A 252 13.88 29.10 -31.17
N ALA A 253 12.76 29.49 -31.79
CA ALA A 253 11.56 28.67 -31.88
C ALA A 253 11.86 27.38 -32.67
N GLY A 254 12.20 26.31 -31.95
CA GLY A 254 12.29 24.95 -32.49
C GLY A 254 10.97 24.22 -32.30
N LEU A 255 10.05 24.37 -33.26
CA LEU A 255 8.88 23.49 -33.41
C LEU A 255 9.34 22.17 -34.05
N SER A 256 9.67 21.17 -33.22
CA SER A 256 9.72 19.76 -33.67
C SER A 256 8.49 19.05 -33.12
N GLY A 257 7.42 19.14 -33.90
CA GLY A 257 6.21 18.36 -33.71
C GLY A 257 6.47 16.88 -33.94
N SER A 258 6.12 16.06 -32.96
CA SER A 258 5.72 14.68 -33.18
C SER A 258 4.67 14.33 -32.13
N SER A 259 3.40 14.42 -32.53
CA SER A 259 2.27 13.99 -31.71
C SER A 259 2.19 12.45 -31.74
N PRO A 260 2.35 11.74 -30.61
CA PRO A 260 2.25 10.27 -30.56
C PRO A 260 0.80 9.74 -30.63
N ALA A 261 -0.21 10.61 -30.79
CA ALA A 261 -1.62 10.22 -30.70
C ALA A 261 -2.10 9.26 -31.79
N ALA A 262 -1.47 9.23 -32.97
CA ALA A 262 -1.85 8.33 -34.06
C ALA A 262 -1.34 6.88 -33.89
N ALA A 263 -0.25 6.67 -33.15
CA ALA A 263 0.31 5.33 -32.94
C ALA A 263 -0.49 4.51 -31.91
N LEU A 264 -1.16 5.17 -30.97
CA LEU A 264 -1.93 4.49 -29.92
C LEU A 264 -3.22 3.83 -30.46
N VAL A 265 -3.86 4.42 -31.48
CA VAL A 265 -5.13 3.93 -32.03
C VAL A 265 -4.93 2.66 -32.88
N LEU A 266 -3.81 2.51 -33.59
CA LEU A 266 -3.52 1.27 -34.33
C LEU A 266 -3.12 0.10 -33.43
N ALA A 267 -2.45 0.36 -32.29
CA ALA A 267 -2.04 -0.68 -31.35
C ALA A 267 -3.25 -1.31 -30.61
N LEU A 268 -4.27 -0.53 -30.28
CA LEU A 268 -5.50 -1.02 -29.65
C LEU A 268 -6.33 -1.93 -30.55
N CYS A 269 -6.37 -1.69 -31.87
CA CYS A 269 -7.06 -2.57 -32.81
C CYS A 269 -6.35 -3.93 -33.00
N ALA A 270 -5.01 -3.97 -32.93
CA ALA A 270 -4.26 -5.23 -33.05
C ALA A 270 -4.43 -6.13 -31.81
N ALA A 271 -4.45 -5.55 -30.60
CA ALA A 271 -4.63 -6.31 -29.36
C ALA A 271 -6.01 -6.99 -29.24
N ALA A 272 -7.06 -6.36 -29.75
CA ALA A 272 -8.41 -6.93 -29.76
C ALA A 272 -8.52 -8.19 -30.66
N THR A 273 -7.73 -8.28 -31.74
CA THR A 273 -7.75 -9.47 -32.63
C THR A 273 -7.01 -10.68 -32.04
N LEU A 274 -5.96 -10.48 -31.24
CA LEU A 274 -5.20 -11.57 -30.61
C LEU A 274 -5.98 -12.24 -29.45
N LEU A 275 -6.78 -11.48 -28.71
CA LEU A 275 -7.60 -12.01 -27.61
C LEU A 275 -8.78 -12.87 -28.09
N VAL A 276 -9.32 -12.61 -29.29
CA VAL A 276 -10.41 -13.43 -29.85
C VAL A 276 -9.87 -14.67 -30.59
N GLY A 277 -8.66 -14.62 -31.16
CA GLY A 277 -8.05 -15.74 -31.88
C GLY A 277 -7.37 -16.81 -31.01
N GLY A 278 -6.81 -16.43 -29.85
CA GLY A 278 -5.99 -17.34 -29.02
C GLY A 278 -6.75 -18.40 -28.22
N SER A 279 -8.06 -18.26 -28.06
CA SER A 279 -8.88 -19.17 -27.23
C SER A 279 -9.19 -20.53 -27.88
N ARG A 280 -8.90 -20.71 -29.18
CA ARG A 280 -9.20 -21.97 -29.91
C ARG A 280 -8.08 -23.01 -29.91
N LEU A 281 -6.87 -22.70 -29.43
CA LEU A 281 -5.73 -23.63 -29.48
C LEU A 281 -5.44 -24.38 -28.17
N ALA A 282 -6.13 -24.07 -27.07
CA ALA A 282 -5.82 -24.63 -25.76
C ALA A 282 -6.61 -25.91 -25.37
N THR A 283 -7.56 -26.39 -26.19
CA THR A 283 -8.37 -27.58 -25.87
C THR A 283 -7.91 -28.88 -26.53
N GLY A 284 -6.85 -28.85 -27.34
CA GLY A 284 -6.42 -29.99 -28.16
C GLY A 284 -5.15 -30.69 -27.70
N ARG A 285 -5.03 -31.13 -26.43
CA ARG A 285 -3.92 -32.05 -26.05
C ARG A 285 -4.19 -32.83 -24.75
N ARG A 286 -5.16 -33.73 -24.78
CA ARG A 286 -5.19 -34.95 -23.96
C ARG A 286 -5.82 -36.08 -24.76
N ALA A 287 -4.98 -36.87 -25.39
CA ALA A 287 -5.20 -38.27 -25.76
C ALA A 287 -3.91 -39.01 -25.36
#